data_AF-A0A935DBU5-F1
#
_entry.id   AF-A0A935DBU5-F1
#
_cell.length_a   1.000
_cell.length_b   1.000
_cell.length_c   1.000
_cell.angle_alpha   90.00
_cell.angle_beta   90.00
_cell.angle_gamma   90.00
#
_symmetry.space_group_name_H-M   'P 1'
#
loop_
_entity.id
_entity.type
_entity.pdbx_description
1 polymer ?
#
loop_
_entity_poly.entity_id
_entity_poly.type
_entity_poly.pdbx_seq_one_letter_code
_entity_poly.pdbx_strand_id
1 'polypeptide(L)'
;MANRRRGHRRRAGEPAHTAPRAPRSTTCCRIADLQHPIIAVDGPSGLDLATGVSYDALPARLTVTFGAPRRGHLLARDEVGDLVVVEIGLPAPDPSWPTLVQRGWAASRLAQLPSRSHKGTRGRVVIVGGSEGMTGAARLAARAAFGAGGGLVHVVAPIGAATTLRTAEPDLQVLEHAFEAPLDHALIALLHSADVVVIGPGLGRAAGASRLRPGRARRERARGDRCRRAGRLRDALPELSALAARKPLVLTPHLGEFRALFPGCSHSLETDPWGAAESAAAVVPGIVLLKGVPTVIAQHDQPTRTVAAGNPGSPPAAAGMCSRGYSAP
;
A
#
# COMPACT_ATOMS: atom_id res chain seq x y z
N MET A 1 6.95 -44.58 -44.49
CA MET A 1 6.78 -43.12 -44.52
C MET A 1 6.46 -42.60 -43.12
N ALA A 2 7.36 -41.75 -42.62
CA ALA A 2 7.28 -40.76 -41.53
C ALA A 2 6.38 -40.99 -40.28
N ASN A 3 7.09 -41.31 -39.20
CA ASN A 3 6.84 -41.02 -37.79
C ASN A 3 6.78 -39.50 -37.50
N ARG A 4 5.76 -38.99 -36.79
CA ARG A 4 5.82 -37.72 -36.01
C ARG A 4 4.86 -37.73 -34.79
N ARG A 5 5.20 -38.47 -33.74
CA ARG A 5 4.77 -38.11 -32.38
C ARG A 5 5.69 -37.01 -31.85
N ARG A 6 5.29 -35.74 -31.98
CA ARG A 6 5.98 -34.62 -31.31
C ARG A 6 5.68 -34.67 -29.81
N GLY A 7 6.51 -35.38 -29.06
CA GLY A 7 6.59 -35.21 -27.61
C GLY A 7 7.21 -33.85 -27.31
N HIS A 8 6.43 -32.92 -26.77
CA HIS A 8 6.96 -31.70 -26.16
C HIS A 8 7.74 -32.11 -24.90
N ARG A 9 9.05 -32.33 -25.05
CA ARG A 9 9.98 -32.34 -23.91
C ARG A 9 10.10 -30.90 -23.41
N ARG A 10 9.47 -30.60 -22.27
CA ARG A 10 9.77 -29.37 -21.50
C ARG A 10 11.22 -29.44 -21.03
N ARG A 11 11.96 -28.33 -21.15
CA ARG A 11 13.30 -28.17 -20.59
C ARG A 11 13.19 -28.14 -19.06
N ALA A 12 14.20 -28.67 -18.36
CA ALA A 12 14.25 -28.57 -16.90
C ALA A 12 14.23 -27.08 -16.49
N GLY A 13 13.34 -26.71 -15.56
CA GLY A 13 13.24 -25.35 -15.01
C GLY A 13 12.07 -24.47 -15.50
N GLU A 14 11.14 -25.00 -16.31
CA GLU A 14 9.96 -24.20 -16.69
C GLU A 14 8.96 -24.09 -15.51
N PRO A 15 8.46 -22.89 -15.17
CA PRO A 15 7.58 -22.68 -14.02
C PRO A 15 6.29 -23.52 -14.10
N ALA A 16 5.81 -23.94 -12.93
CA ALA A 16 4.60 -24.73 -12.80
C ALA A 16 3.36 -23.84 -13.04
N HIS A 17 2.87 -23.79 -14.28
CA HIS A 17 1.60 -23.14 -14.63
C HIS A 17 0.37 -24.05 -14.48
N THR A 18 0.57 -25.27 -13.97
CA THR A 18 -0.45 -26.31 -13.87
C THR A 18 -0.14 -27.22 -12.69
N ALA A 19 -1.17 -27.90 -12.17
CA ALA A 19 -1.03 -28.88 -11.12
C ALA A 19 0.09 -29.91 -11.38
N PRO A 20 0.81 -30.37 -10.34
CA PRO A 20 1.81 -31.41 -10.46
C PRO A 20 1.21 -32.66 -11.11
N ARG A 21 1.96 -33.29 -12.03
CA ARG A 21 1.56 -34.61 -12.56
C ARG A 21 1.55 -35.65 -11.43
N ALA A 22 0.70 -36.66 -11.54
CA ALA A 22 0.50 -37.69 -10.51
C ALA A 22 1.79 -38.28 -9.87
N PRO A 23 2.89 -38.57 -10.61
CA PRO A 23 4.11 -39.05 -9.97
C PRO A 23 4.78 -38.03 -9.03
N ARG A 24 4.64 -36.73 -9.35
CA ARG A 24 5.20 -35.63 -8.55
C ARG A 24 4.33 -35.33 -7.33
N SER A 25 3.01 -35.35 -7.46
CA SER A 25 2.12 -35.14 -6.30
C SER A 25 2.33 -36.21 -5.23
N THR A 26 2.41 -37.50 -5.61
CA THR A 26 2.69 -38.60 -4.65
C THR A 26 4.03 -38.43 -3.93
N THR A 27 5.03 -37.88 -4.63
CA THR A 27 6.35 -37.62 -4.03
C THR A 27 6.28 -36.44 -3.05
N CYS A 28 5.59 -35.35 -3.41
CA CYS A 28 5.39 -34.21 -2.52
C CYS A 28 4.64 -34.61 -1.24
N CYS A 29 3.59 -35.43 -1.35
CA CYS A 29 2.86 -35.95 -0.18
C CYS A 29 3.79 -36.73 0.76
N ARG A 30 4.60 -37.66 0.21
CA ARG A 30 5.57 -38.42 1.01
C ARG A 30 6.62 -37.54 1.68
N ILE A 31 7.07 -36.48 1.01
CA ILE A 31 8.02 -35.53 1.62
C ILE A 31 7.35 -34.75 2.75
N ALA A 32 6.09 -34.33 2.58
CA ALA A 32 5.32 -33.66 3.63
C ALA A 32 5.15 -34.55 4.87
N ASP A 33 4.90 -35.86 4.67
CA ASP A 33 4.75 -36.84 5.75
C ASP A 33 6.01 -37.01 6.61
N LEU A 34 7.20 -36.70 6.09
CA LEU A 34 8.46 -36.80 6.84
C LEU A 34 8.64 -35.68 7.88
N GLN A 35 7.81 -34.63 7.85
CA GLN A 35 7.84 -33.50 8.79
C GLN A 35 9.21 -32.83 8.95
N HIS A 36 10.09 -32.94 7.95
CA HIS A 36 11.37 -32.26 7.93
C HIS A 36 11.24 -30.83 7.39
N PRO A 37 12.11 -29.90 7.79
CA PRO A 37 12.19 -28.59 7.16
C PRO A 37 12.51 -28.71 5.66
N ILE A 38 11.69 -28.05 4.84
CA ILE A 38 11.81 -28.11 3.38
C ILE A 38 12.50 -26.85 2.89
N ILE A 39 13.51 -27.03 2.04
CA ILE A 39 14.16 -25.94 1.31
C ILE A 39 13.78 -26.04 -0.16
N ALA A 40 13.13 -25.02 -0.69
CA ALA A 40 12.78 -24.93 -2.08
C ALA A 40 13.90 -24.26 -2.89
N VAL A 41 14.17 -24.79 -4.08
CA VAL A 41 15.10 -24.21 -5.05
C VAL A 41 14.29 -23.60 -6.18
N ASP A 42 14.57 -22.34 -6.51
CA ASP A 42 13.74 -21.42 -7.29
C ASP A 42 12.39 -21.10 -6.65
N GLY A 43 11.57 -22.10 -6.31
CA GLY A 43 10.29 -21.92 -5.62
C GLY A 43 9.65 -23.23 -5.17
N PRO A 44 8.67 -23.19 -4.25
CA PRO A 44 7.93 -24.37 -3.81
C PRO A 44 7.36 -25.17 -4.98
N SER A 45 7.58 -26.49 -4.97
CA SER A 45 7.04 -27.35 -6.01
C SER A 45 5.52 -27.40 -5.91
N GLY A 46 4.84 -26.98 -6.98
CA GLY A 46 3.37 -26.86 -7.02
C GLY A 46 2.88 -25.42 -6.96
N LEU A 47 3.76 -24.44 -6.72
CA LEU A 47 3.43 -23.02 -6.76
C LEU A 47 3.68 -22.42 -8.15
N ASP A 48 2.69 -21.71 -8.70
CA ASP A 48 2.90 -20.88 -9.88
C ASP A 48 3.57 -19.56 -9.48
N LEU A 49 4.85 -19.42 -9.84
CA LEU A 49 5.64 -18.24 -9.51
C LEU A 49 5.22 -16.97 -10.27
N ALA A 50 4.39 -17.07 -11.31
CA ALA A 50 3.83 -15.91 -12.01
C ALA A 50 2.58 -15.36 -11.34
N THR A 51 1.72 -16.23 -10.79
CA THR A 51 0.38 -15.86 -10.30
C THR A 51 0.19 -16.02 -8.80
N GLY A 52 1.07 -16.78 -8.13
CA GLY A 52 0.91 -17.16 -6.72
C GLY A 52 -0.15 -18.24 -6.48
N VAL A 53 -0.72 -18.83 -7.54
CA VAL A 53 -1.68 -19.92 -7.40
C VAL A 53 -0.96 -21.17 -6.94
N SER A 54 -1.44 -21.74 -5.83
CA SER A 54 -0.97 -22.99 -5.28
C SER A 54 -1.75 -24.17 -5.84
N TYR A 55 -1.03 -25.19 -6.28
CA TYR A 55 -1.58 -26.47 -6.72
C TYR A 55 -1.05 -27.58 -5.81
N ASP A 56 -1.49 -27.55 -4.54
CA ASP A 56 -0.96 -28.38 -3.44
C ASP A 56 0.56 -28.20 -3.32
N ALA A 57 0.99 -26.94 -3.33
CA ALA A 57 2.40 -26.62 -3.20
C ALA A 57 2.91 -27.09 -1.84
N LEU A 58 4.11 -27.66 -1.85
CA LEU A 58 4.76 -28.14 -0.64
C LEU A 58 5.38 -26.94 0.11
N PRO A 59 4.88 -26.55 1.29
CA PRO A 59 5.36 -25.36 1.98
C PRO A 59 6.83 -25.49 2.36
N ALA A 60 7.63 -24.49 2.00
CA ALA A 60 9.03 -24.40 2.32
C ALA A 60 9.26 -23.57 3.59
N ARG A 61 10.26 -23.96 4.38
CA ARG A 61 10.80 -23.10 5.44
C ARG A 61 11.68 -21.99 4.86
N LEU A 62 12.39 -22.30 3.78
CA LEU A 62 13.31 -21.42 3.08
C LEU A 62 13.20 -21.67 1.57
N THR A 63 13.11 -20.61 0.79
CA THR A 63 13.20 -20.66 -0.67
C THR A 63 14.44 -19.89 -1.12
N VAL A 64 15.27 -20.54 -1.94
CA VAL A 64 16.43 -19.93 -2.59
C VAL A 64 16.10 -19.72 -4.06
N THR A 65 15.85 -18.47 -4.47
CA THR A 65 15.55 -18.09 -5.86
C THR A 65 16.71 -17.33 -6.49
N PHE A 66 16.67 -17.14 -7.81
CA PHE A 66 17.79 -16.63 -8.58
C PHE A 66 17.43 -15.32 -9.31
N GLY A 67 18.34 -14.36 -9.28
CA GLY A 67 18.20 -13.05 -9.94
C GLY A 67 17.25 -12.09 -9.22
N ALA A 68 15.95 -12.40 -9.16
CA ALA A 68 14.96 -11.54 -8.52
C ALA A 68 13.67 -12.29 -8.13
N PRO A 69 12.92 -11.77 -7.14
CA PRO A 69 11.68 -12.39 -6.72
C PRO A 69 10.58 -12.20 -7.78
N ARG A 70 9.95 -13.30 -8.20
CA ARG A 70 8.71 -13.30 -8.99
C ARG A 70 7.46 -13.03 -8.14
N ARG A 71 6.34 -12.67 -8.78
CA ARG A 71 5.07 -12.31 -8.10
C ARG A 71 4.57 -13.39 -7.14
N GLY A 72 4.61 -14.66 -7.56
CA GLY A 72 4.14 -15.79 -6.76
C GLY A 72 4.89 -15.95 -5.44
N HIS A 73 6.19 -15.61 -5.39
CA HIS A 73 6.94 -15.61 -4.12
C HIS A 73 6.37 -14.64 -3.10
N LEU A 74 5.81 -13.52 -3.56
CA LEU A 74 5.31 -12.44 -2.71
C LEU A 74 3.85 -12.61 -2.34
N LEU A 75 3.07 -13.30 -3.18
CA LEU A 75 1.66 -13.60 -2.98
C LEU A 75 1.44 -14.84 -2.10
N ALA A 76 2.24 -15.89 -2.27
CA ALA A 76 2.13 -17.16 -1.54
C ALA A 76 3.21 -17.30 -0.43
N ARG A 77 3.39 -16.26 0.39
CA ARG A 77 4.49 -16.20 1.37
C ARG A 77 4.49 -17.35 2.37
N ASP A 78 3.30 -17.81 2.76
CA ASP A 78 3.16 -18.92 3.71
C ASP A 78 3.69 -20.24 3.14
N GLU A 79 3.67 -20.40 1.81
CA GLU A 79 4.22 -21.58 1.12
C GLU A 79 5.69 -21.40 0.77
N VAL A 80 6.16 -20.16 0.64
CA VAL A 80 7.54 -19.83 0.24
C VAL A 80 8.48 -19.81 1.43
N GLY A 81 7.99 -19.43 2.61
CA GLY A 81 8.82 -19.24 3.80
C GLY A 81 9.78 -18.06 3.67
N ASP A 82 10.95 -18.17 4.30
CA ASP A 82 12.01 -17.17 4.14
C ASP A 82 12.52 -17.18 2.69
N LEU A 83 12.67 -16.00 2.08
CA LEU A 83 13.11 -15.89 0.69
C LEU A 83 14.53 -15.32 0.62
N VAL A 84 15.44 -16.08 0.04
CA VAL A 84 16.79 -15.65 -0.29
C VAL A 84 16.92 -15.55 -1.80
N VAL A 85 17.35 -14.38 -2.28
CA VAL A 85 17.63 -14.13 -3.70
C VAL A 85 19.13 -14.21 -3.90
N VAL A 86 19.59 -15.13 -4.75
CA VAL A 86 21.00 -15.34 -5.06
C VAL A 86 21.31 -14.80 -6.46
N GLU A 87 22.35 -13.99 -6.54
CA GLU A 87 22.91 -13.53 -7.82
C GLU A 87 23.82 -14.63 -8.39
N ILE A 88 23.57 -15.05 -9.62
CA ILE A 88 24.32 -16.12 -10.30
C ILE A 88 24.84 -15.70 -11.69
N GLY A 89 24.85 -14.40 -11.97
CA GLY A 89 25.27 -13.84 -13.27
C GLY A 89 24.16 -13.90 -14.32
N LEU A 90 22.90 -13.81 -13.90
CA LEU A 90 21.76 -13.76 -14.82
C LEU A 90 21.67 -12.37 -15.48
N PRO A 91 21.08 -12.26 -16.68
CA PRO A 91 20.74 -10.95 -17.24
C PRO A 91 19.76 -10.21 -16.33
N ALA A 92 19.56 -8.92 -16.61
CA ALA A 92 18.59 -8.10 -15.89
C ALA A 92 17.23 -8.81 -15.80
N PRO A 93 16.56 -8.74 -14.64
CA PRO A 93 15.30 -9.45 -14.42
C PRO A 93 14.22 -8.97 -15.39
N ASP A 94 13.28 -9.87 -15.67
CA ASP A 94 12.13 -9.56 -16.52
C ASP A 94 11.37 -8.34 -15.97
N PRO A 95 11.05 -7.33 -16.79
CA PRO A 95 10.33 -6.13 -16.35
C PRO A 95 8.97 -6.40 -15.70
N SER A 96 8.35 -7.56 -15.97
CA SER A 96 7.10 -7.99 -15.34
C SER A 96 7.26 -8.43 -13.88
N TRP A 97 8.50 -8.66 -13.43
CA TRP A 97 8.78 -9.07 -12.07
C TRP A 97 8.73 -7.89 -11.09
N PRO A 98 8.32 -8.13 -9.83
CA PRO A 98 8.29 -7.10 -8.80
C PRO A 98 9.62 -6.37 -8.60
N THR A 99 9.63 -5.06 -8.80
CA THR A 99 10.76 -4.20 -8.39
C THR A 99 10.65 -3.89 -6.90
N LEU A 100 11.48 -4.51 -6.08
CA LEU A 100 11.44 -4.32 -4.63
C LEU A 100 12.03 -2.97 -4.19
N VAL A 101 11.35 -2.33 -3.24
CA VAL A 101 11.91 -1.23 -2.46
C VAL A 101 12.90 -1.81 -1.44
N GLN A 102 14.19 -1.70 -1.75
CA GLN A 102 15.27 -2.17 -0.87
C GLN A 102 15.64 -1.12 0.19
N ARG A 103 16.18 -1.58 1.34
CA ARG A 103 16.60 -0.71 2.45
C ARG A 103 17.60 0.37 2.00
N GLY A 104 18.61 0.01 1.21
CA GLY A 104 19.62 0.97 0.73
C GLY A 104 19.02 2.06 -0.17
N TRP A 105 18.12 1.65 -1.08
CA TRP A 105 17.38 2.61 -1.92
C TRP A 105 16.45 3.50 -1.09
N ALA A 106 15.75 2.96 -0.09
CA ALA A 106 14.89 3.76 0.76
C ALA A 106 15.70 4.76 1.61
N ALA A 107 16.83 4.33 2.17
CA ALA A 107 17.72 5.16 2.97
C ALA A 107 18.30 6.33 2.16
N SER A 108 18.67 6.11 0.89
CA SER A 108 19.19 7.17 0.03
C SER A 108 18.14 8.20 -0.41
N ARG A 109 16.86 7.94 -0.15
CA ARG A 109 15.73 8.86 -0.41
C ARG A 109 15.28 9.62 0.83
N LEU A 110 15.79 9.30 2.02
CA LEU A 110 15.48 10.04 3.23
C LEU A 110 16.10 11.43 3.17
N ALA A 111 15.31 12.45 3.50
CA ALA A 111 15.81 13.80 3.62
C ALA A 111 16.82 13.87 4.79
N GLN A 112 17.99 14.44 4.54
CA GLN A 112 18.90 14.80 5.61
C GLN A 112 18.30 15.95 6.41
N LEU A 113 18.51 15.94 7.73
CA LEU A 113 18.14 17.04 8.62
C LEU A 113 19.41 17.79 9.02
N PRO A 114 19.76 18.90 8.34
CA PRO A 114 20.88 19.76 8.73
C PRO A 114 20.79 20.21 10.19
N SER A 115 21.95 20.44 10.81
CA SER A 115 22.05 20.93 12.20
C SER A 115 21.33 22.26 12.43
N ARG A 116 21.21 23.09 11.38
CA ARG A 116 20.50 24.39 11.43
C ARG A 116 19.00 24.29 11.16
N SER A 117 18.45 23.10 10.91
CA SER A 117 17.03 22.94 10.61
C SER A 117 16.16 23.19 11.84
N HIS A 118 15.16 24.06 11.70
CA HIS A 118 14.16 24.36 12.71
C HIS A 118 12.75 23.89 12.29
N LYS A 119 11.77 23.97 13.19
CA LYS A 119 10.38 23.51 12.94
C LYS A 119 9.76 24.07 11.66
N GLY A 120 10.02 25.34 11.34
CA GLY A 120 9.55 25.97 10.09
C GLY A 120 10.17 25.41 8.79
N THR A 121 11.44 24.96 8.80
CA THR A 121 12.11 24.42 7.60
C THR A 121 11.85 22.93 7.38
N ARG A 122 11.31 22.24 8.39
CA ARG A 122 11.04 20.79 8.36
C ARG A 122 9.62 20.45 7.86
N GLY A 123 8.96 21.43 7.24
CA GLY A 123 7.65 21.30 6.66
C GLY A 123 6.50 21.28 7.68
N ARG A 124 5.31 21.62 7.18
CA ARG A 124 4.04 21.64 7.90
C ARG A 124 3.11 20.56 7.34
N VAL A 125 2.71 19.64 8.21
CA VAL A 125 1.75 18.57 7.91
C VAL A 125 0.43 18.90 8.56
N VAL A 126 -0.66 18.89 7.79
CA VAL A 126 -2.02 19.10 8.30
C VAL A 126 -2.83 17.83 8.07
N ILE A 127 -3.38 17.27 9.15
CA ILE A 127 -4.19 16.05 9.12
C ILE A 127 -5.64 16.43 9.37
N VAL A 128 -6.53 16.14 8.42
CA VAL A 128 -7.97 16.31 8.56
C VAL A 128 -8.57 14.93 8.87
N GLY A 129 -8.90 14.71 10.13
CA GLY A 129 -9.19 13.37 10.63
C GLY A 129 -9.48 13.33 12.14
N GLY A 130 -9.94 12.17 12.61
CA GLY A 130 -10.25 11.93 14.02
C GLY A 130 -11.65 12.39 14.39
N SER A 131 -12.66 11.66 13.94
CA SER A 131 -14.03 11.79 14.46
C SER A 131 -14.10 11.31 15.90
N GLU A 132 -15.22 11.61 16.57
CA GLU A 132 -15.55 10.99 17.85
C GLU A 132 -15.44 9.45 17.74
N GLY A 133 -14.80 8.82 18.74
CA GLY A 133 -14.51 7.39 18.77
C GLY A 133 -13.35 6.92 17.87
N MET A 134 -12.82 7.76 16.96
CA MET A 134 -11.78 7.36 15.98
C MET A 134 -10.52 8.25 16.03
N THR A 135 -10.29 8.95 17.15
CA THR A 135 -9.14 9.84 17.39
C THR A 135 -7.79 9.13 17.26
N GLY A 136 -7.74 7.84 17.57
CA GLY A 136 -6.51 7.03 17.49
C GLY A 136 -5.88 7.02 16.09
N ALA A 137 -6.69 7.02 15.03
CA ALA A 137 -6.18 7.03 13.65
C ALA A 137 -5.47 8.35 13.31
N ALA A 138 -6.07 9.49 13.67
CA ALA A 138 -5.45 10.80 13.48
C ALA A 138 -4.18 10.96 14.32
N ARG A 139 -4.19 10.45 15.57
CA ARG A 139 -3.00 10.45 16.45
C ARG A 139 -1.86 9.61 15.86
N LEU A 140 -2.14 8.45 15.29
CA LEU A 140 -1.12 7.61 14.63
C LEU A 140 -0.54 8.30 13.40
N ALA A 141 -1.39 8.92 12.57
CA ALA A 141 -0.93 9.69 11.41
C ALA A 141 -0.03 10.86 11.84
N ALA A 142 -0.38 11.55 12.93
CA ALA A 142 0.40 12.62 13.50
C ALA A 142 1.77 12.16 14.00
N ARG A 143 1.83 11.05 14.75
CA ARG A 143 3.10 10.45 15.19
C ARG A 143 3.97 10.01 14.02
N ALA A 144 3.36 9.44 12.98
CA ALA A 144 4.08 9.08 11.77
C ALA A 144 4.66 10.32 11.06
N ALA A 145 3.93 11.44 11.04
CA ALA A 145 4.43 12.70 10.50
C ALA A 145 5.62 13.24 11.29
N PHE A 146 5.57 13.22 12.63
CA PHE A 146 6.71 13.57 13.48
C PHE A 146 7.90 12.62 13.28
N GLY A 147 7.64 11.31 13.26
CA GLY A 147 8.66 10.28 13.04
C GLY A 147 9.33 10.36 11.66
N ALA A 148 8.63 10.88 10.65
CA ALA A 148 9.18 11.19 9.33
C ALA A 148 9.96 12.52 9.28
N GLY A 149 10.07 13.24 10.40
CA GLY A 149 10.82 14.49 10.51
C GLY A 149 9.99 15.76 10.31
N GLY A 150 8.67 15.67 10.26
CA GLY A 150 7.77 16.82 10.11
C GLY A 150 7.95 17.85 11.23
N GLY A 151 8.15 19.12 10.87
CA GLY A 151 8.47 20.17 11.83
C GLY A 151 7.27 20.73 12.58
N LEU A 152 6.13 20.87 11.89
CA LEU A 152 4.88 21.35 12.45
C LEU A 152 3.75 20.41 12.04
N VAL A 153 3.19 19.67 12.99
CA VAL A 153 2.08 18.75 12.73
C VAL A 153 0.80 19.30 13.34
N HIS A 154 -0.22 19.46 12.51
CA HIS A 154 -1.53 19.91 12.91
C HIS A 154 -2.57 18.83 12.69
N VAL A 155 -3.57 18.78 13.57
CA VAL A 155 -4.77 17.97 13.37
C VAL A 155 -5.99 18.87 13.40
N VAL A 156 -6.84 18.73 12.38
CA VAL A 156 -8.14 19.38 12.29
C VAL A 156 -9.20 18.34 12.67
N ALA A 157 -9.87 18.56 13.80
CA ALA A 157 -10.85 17.62 14.35
C ALA A 157 -12.02 18.33 15.06
N PRO A 158 -13.20 17.70 15.20
CA PRO A 158 -14.31 18.26 15.97
C PRO A 158 -13.98 18.39 17.45
N ILE A 159 -14.70 19.24 18.18
CA ILE A 159 -14.39 19.63 19.57
C ILE A 159 -14.14 18.44 20.53
N GLY A 160 -14.97 17.39 20.50
CA GLY A 160 -14.81 16.22 21.35
C GLY A 160 -13.53 15.42 21.04
N ALA A 161 -13.20 15.29 19.76
CA ALA A 161 -11.97 14.65 19.32
C ALA A 161 -10.74 15.51 19.57
N ALA A 162 -10.85 16.83 19.40
CA ALA A 162 -9.76 17.78 19.57
C ALA A 162 -9.26 17.79 21.01
N THR A 163 -10.16 17.85 21.99
CA THR A 163 -9.80 17.77 23.42
C THR A 163 -9.01 16.48 23.72
N THR A 164 -9.49 15.34 23.20
CA THR A 164 -8.83 14.04 23.38
C THR A 164 -7.42 14.03 22.75
N LEU A 165 -7.27 14.60 21.56
CA LEU A 165 -5.99 14.68 20.86
C LEU A 165 -4.99 15.60 21.57
N ARG A 166 -5.41 16.78 22.04
CA ARG A 166 -4.56 17.70 22.82
C ARG A 166 -4.03 17.03 24.09
N THR A 167 -4.88 16.29 24.80
CA THR A 167 -4.48 15.58 26.03
C THR A 167 -3.53 14.41 25.74
N ALA A 168 -3.81 13.63 24.69
CA ALA A 168 -3.05 12.42 24.41
C ALA A 168 -1.74 12.65 23.63
N GLU A 169 -1.61 13.78 22.95
CA GLU A 169 -0.43 14.15 22.18
C GLU A 169 -0.21 15.68 22.25
N PRO A 170 0.41 16.18 23.35
CA PRO A 170 0.54 17.61 23.62
C PRO A 170 1.36 18.39 22.58
N ASP A 171 2.24 17.69 21.85
CA ASP A 171 3.05 18.28 20.78
C ASP A 171 2.23 18.64 19.53
N LEU A 172 0.99 18.14 19.42
CA LEU A 172 0.11 18.44 18.29
C LEU A 172 -0.55 19.80 18.40
N GLN A 173 -0.52 20.53 17.28
CA GLN A 173 -1.34 21.72 17.12
C GLN A 173 -2.73 21.33 16.62
N VAL A 174 -3.70 21.32 17.53
CA VAL A 174 -5.07 20.92 17.20
C VAL A 174 -5.89 22.15 16.85
N LEU A 175 -6.45 22.16 15.64
CA LEU A 175 -7.48 23.11 15.23
C LEU A 175 -8.85 22.44 15.39
N GLU A 176 -9.70 23.06 16.20
CA GLU A 176 -11.07 22.63 16.38
C GLU A 176 -11.90 23.06 15.17
N HIS A 177 -12.42 22.08 14.44
CA HIS A 177 -13.31 22.33 13.32
C HIS A 177 -14.32 21.19 13.20
N ALA A 178 -15.61 21.52 13.23
CA ALA A 178 -16.63 20.54 12.90
C ALA A 178 -16.57 20.24 11.40
N PHE A 179 -16.44 18.97 11.02
CA PHE A 179 -16.34 18.57 9.60
C PHE A 179 -17.57 18.95 8.77
N GLU A 180 -18.69 19.19 9.43
CA GLU A 180 -19.94 19.69 8.84
C GLU A 180 -20.04 21.22 8.79
N ALA A 181 -19.14 21.95 9.42
CA ALA A 181 -19.11 23.41 9.32
C ALA A 181 -18.45 23.85 8.00
N PRO A 182 -18.91 24.98 7.39
CA PRO A 182 -18.18 25.62 6.30
C PRO A 182 -16.72 25.87 6.69
N LEU A 183 -15.82 25.84 5.71
CA LEU A 183 -14.41 26.16 5.96
C LEU A 183 -14.31 27.61 6.46
N ASP A 184 -13.80 27.80 7.67
CA ASP A 184 -13.56 29.13 8.21
C ASP A 184 -12.20 29.67 7.78
N HIS A 185 -11.95 30.95 8.07
CA HIS A 185 -10.70 31.61 7.69
C HIS A 185 -9.46 30.95 8.32
N ALA A 186 -9.59 30.42 9.54
CA ALA A 186 -8.48 29.79 10.26
C ALA A 186 -8.07 28.47 9.58
N LEU A 187 -9.05 27.63 9.22
CA LEU A 187 -8.83 26.38 8.50
C LEU A 187 -8.29 26.63 7.09
N ILE A 188 -8.85 27.60 6.37
CA ILE A 188 -8.36 27.97 5.03
C ILE A 188 -6.90 28.43 5.10
N ALA A 189 -6.56 29.32 6.03
CA ALA A 189 -5.19 29.79 6.23
C ALA A 189 -4.24 28.63 6.60
N LEU A 190 -4.68 27.73 7.48
CA LEU A 190 -3.90 26.56 7.87
C LEU A 190 -3.60 25.64 6.67
N LEU A 191 -4.62 25.31 5.87
CA LEU A 191 -4.45 24.45 4.69
C LEU A 191 -3.59 25.10 3.60
N HIS A 192 -3.70 26.42 3.40
CA HIS A 192 -2.83 27.16 2.48
C HIS A 192 -1.36 27.13 2.91
N SER A 193 -1.10 27.18 4.21
CA SER A 193 0.24 27.14 4.78
C SER A 193 0.85 25.74 4.87
N ALA A 194 0.07 24.69 4.59
CA ALA A 194 0.50 23.31 4.70
C ALA A 194 1.42 22.93 3.53
N ASP A 195 2.50 22.22 3.81
CA ASP A 195 3.31 21.57 2.78
C ASP A 195 2.63 20.26 2.34
N VAL A 196 2.08 19.52 3.30
CA VAL A 196 1.36 18.26 3.09
C VAL A 196 0.02 18.29 3.80
N VAL A 197 -1.03 17.82 3.12
CA VAL A 197 -2.36 17.63 3.71
C VAL A 197 -2.72 16.15 3.63
N VAL A 198 -3.08 15.57 4.78
CA VAL A 198 -3.53 14.18 4.90
C VAL A 198 -5.02 14.20 5.25
N ILE A 199 -5.84 13.55 4.45
CA ILE A 199 -7.29 13.50 4.66
C ILE A 199 -7.72 12.04 4.77
N GLY A 200 -8.55 11.72 5.77
CA GLY A 200 -9.11 10.37 5.90
C GLY A 200 -8.92 9.70 7.26
N PRO A 201 -7.75 9.77 7.93
CA PRO A 201 -7.51 9.02 9.15
C PRO A 201 -8.58 9.28 10.23
N GLY A 202 -9.42 8.28 10.49
CA GLY A 202 -10.47 8.38 11.49
C GLY A 202 -11.64 9.30 11.12
N LEU A 203 -11.88 9.64 9.85
CA LEU A 203 -13.09 10.39 9.44
C LEU A 203 -14.40 9.59 9.57
N GLY A 204 -14.30 8.28 9.82
CA GLY A 204 -15.44 7.37 9.88
C GLY A 204 -15.99 6.98 8.50
N ARG A 205 -16.98 6.07 8.51
CA ARG A 205 -17.67 5.57 7.30
C ARG A 205 -18.87 6.44 6.89
N ALA A 206 -19.35 7.30 7.77
CA ALA A 206 -20.40 8.25 7.45
C ALA A 206 -19.87 9.27 6.44
N ALA A 207 -20.58 9.46 5.33
CA ALA A 207 -20.42 10.49 4.31
C ALA A 207 -18.99 10.79 3.75
N GLY A 208 -17.93 10.99 4.52
CA GLY A 208 -16.61 11.44 4.05
C GLY A 208 -15.82 10.42 3.21
N ALA A 209 -15.83 9.14 3.58
CA ALA A 209 -14.99 8.11 2.94
C ALA A 209 -15.38 7.80 1.48
N SER A 210 -16.68 7.82 1.13
CA SER A 210 -17.16 7.58 -0.24
C SER A 210 -17.01 8.79 -1.17
N ARG A 211 -16.65 9.96 -0.63
CA ARG A 211 -16.59 11.23 -1.35
C ARG A 211 -15.18 11.63 -1.78
N LEU A 212 -14.15 10.93 -1.30
CA LEU A 212 -12.74 11.10 -1.68
C LEU A 212 -12.40 10.53 -3.07
N ARG A 213 -13.39 10.41 -3.99
CA ARG A 213 -13.15 9.93 -5.35
C ARG A 213 -12.43 11.01 -6.15
N PRO A 214 -11.15 10.83 -6.53
CA PRO A 214 -10.53 11.71 -7.51
C PRO A 214 -11.22 11.46 -8.86
N GLY A 215 -11.55 12.53 -9.59
CA GLY A 215 -11.88 12.39 -11.02
C GLY A 215 -13.36 12.43 -11.43
N ARG A 216 -14.27 12.97 -10.62
CA ARG A 216 -15.50 13.57 -11.18
C ARG A 216 -15.70 14.96 -10.62
N ALA A 217 -15.05 15.94 -11.24
CA ALA A 217 -15.55 17.31 -11.22
C ALA A 217 -17.01 17.26 -11.67
N ARG A 218 -17.94 17.32 -10.71
CA ARG A 218 -19.38 17.41 -10.96
C ARG A 218 -19.64 18.71 -11.72
N ARG A 219 -19.63 18.65 -13.04
CA ARG A 219 -20.50 19.48 -13.86
C ARG A 219 -21.90 18.88 -13.78
N GLU A 220 -22.56 18.94 -12.63
CA GLU A 220 -23.97 18.62 -12.52
C GLU A 220 -24.75 19.90 -12.24
N ARG A 221 -25.43 20.35 -13.29
CA ARG A 221 -26.44 21.41 -13.29
C ARG A 221 -27.51 21.08 -12.25
N ALA A 222 -27.94 22.11 -11.53
CA ALA A 222 -29.07 22.09 -10.63
C ALA A 222 -30.34 21.53 -11.28
N ARG A 223 -30.95 20.52 -10.65
CA ARG A 223 -32.42 20.30 -10.59
C ARG A 223 -32.75 19.63 -9.26
N GLY A 224 -33.72 20.20 -8.54
CA GLY A 224 -34.07 19.81 -7.17
C GLY A 224 -34.73 18.44 -7.07
N ASP A 225 -34.59 17.78 -5.92
CA ASP A 225 -35.67 17.72 -4.93
C ASP A 225 -35.13 17.23 -3.57
N ARG A 226 -35.92 17.44 -2.54
CA ARG A 226 -35.59 17.34 -1.11
C ARG A 226 -35.24 15.92 -0.63
N CYS A 227 -34.05 15.78 -0.03
CA CYS A 227 -33.77 14.84 1.06
C CYS A 227 -32.83 15.51 2.08
N ARG A 228 -33.37 15.87 3.25
CA ARG A 228 -32.67 16.56 4.33
C ARG A 228 -31.77 15.61 5.13
N ARG A 229 -30.59 16.15 5.50
CA ARG A 229 -29.77 15.85 6.69
C ARG A 229 -28.86 14.60 6.66
N ALA A 230 -27.94 14.57 5.70
CA ALA A 230 -26.60 14.01 5.91
C ALA A 230 -25.61 14.57 4.87
N GLY A 231 -24.67 15.42 5.31
CA GLY A 231 -23.48 15.74 4.52
C GLY A 231 -23.26 17.20 4.23
N ARG A 232 -22.65 17.91 5.19
CA ARG A 232 -21.95 19.17 4.92
C ARG A 232 -20.44 18.97 4.72
N LEU A 233 -19.85 17.90 5.26
CA LEU A 233 -18.53 17.42 4.83
C LEU A 233 -18.52 17.08 3.32
N ARG A 234 -19.69 16.74 2.74
CA ARG A 234 -19.85 16.59 1.28
C ARG A 234 -19.45 17.84 0.53
N ASP A 235 -19.84 18.99 1.05
CA ASP A 235 -19.79 20.25 0.35
C ASP A 235 -18.41 20.89 0.56
N ALA A 236 -17.79 20.66 1.72
CA ALA A 236 -16.42 21.07 2.02
C ALA A 236 -15.36 20.19 1.32
N LEU A 237 -15.65 18.92 1.03
CA LEU A 237 -14.63 18.01 0.47
C LEU A 237 -14.17 18.39 -0.94
N PRO A 238 -15.01 18.84 -1.89
CA PRO A 238 -14.57 19.40 -3.16
C PRO A 238 -13.64 20.60 -2.98
N GLU A 239 -13.89 21.47 -1.99
CA GLU A 239 -13.03 22.63 -1.70
C GLU A 239 -11.69 22.20 -1.09
N LEU A 240 -11.71 21.29 -0.11
CA LEU A 240 -10.50 20.68 0.46
C LEU A 240 -9.70 19.93 -0.61
N SER A 241 -10.39 19.21 -1.50
CA SER A 241 -9.79 18.48 -2.62
C SER A 241 -9.27 19.42 -3.69
N ALA A 242 -9.93 20.54 -3.97
CA ALA A 242 -9.46 21.55 -4.91
C ALA A 242 -8.22 22.28 -4.40
N LEU A 243 -8.17 22.54 -3.08
CA LEU A 243 -7.01 23.11 -2.43
C LEU A 243 -5.83 22.12 -2.42
N ALA A 244 -6.13 20.84 -2.16
CA ALA A 244 -5.16 19.74 -2.25
C ALA A 244 -4.75 19.41 -3.70
N ALA A 245 -5.59 19.65 -4.70
CA ALA A 245 -5.33 19.35 -6.12
C ALA A 245 -4.20 20.20 -6.73
N ARG A 246 -3.75 21.24 -6.02
CA ARG A 246 -2.54 21.98 -6.35
C ARG A 246 -1.25 21.28 -5.93
N LYS A 247 -1.34 20.15 -5.22
CA LYS A 247 -0.22 19.36 -4.70
C LYS A 247 -0.24 17.95 -5.32
N PRO A 248 0.92 17.26 -5.39
CA PRO A 248 0.96 15.87 -5.79
C PRO A 248 0.02 15.00 -4.94
N LEU A 249 -0.77 14.16 -5.59
CA LEU A 249 -1.75 13.30 -4.93
C LEU A 249 -1.16 11.90 -4.66
N VAL A 250 -1.32 11.42 -3.43
CA VAL A 250 -1.04 10.03 -3.05
C VAL A 250 -2.30 9.42 -2.45
N LEU A 251 -2.76 8.31 -3.02
CA LEU A 251 -3.87 7.53 -2.50
C LEU A 251 -3.32 6.27 -1.84
N THR A 252 -3.75 5.97 -0.62
CA THR A 252 -3.26 4.80 0.14
C THR A 252 -4.38 3.81 0.48
N PRO A 253 -5.16 3.30 -0.49
CA PRO A 253 -6.28 2.43 -0.21
C PRO A 253 -5.81 1.06 0.31
N HIS A 254 -6.50 0.51 1.30
CA HIS A 254 -6.49 -0.95 1.53
C HIS A 254 -7.41 -1.66 0.52
N LEU A 255 -7.41 -2.99 0.46
CA LEU A 255 -8.20 -3.78 -0.51
C LEU A 255 -9.68 -3.35 -0.58
N GLY A 256 -10.37 -3.27 0.57
CA GLY A 256 -11.76 -2.78 0.62
C GLY A 256 -11.97 -1.34 0.11
N GLU A 257 -11.10 -0.40 0.47
CA GLU A 257 -11.14 0.99 -0.06
C GLU A 257 -10.86 1.01 -1.56
N PHE A 258 -9.93 0.20 -2.03
CA PHE A 258 -9.58 0.10 -3.44
C PHE A 258 -10.78 -0.35 -4.28
N ARG A 259 -11.51 -1.38 -3.83
CA ARG A 259 -12.75 -1.83 -4.50
C ARG A 259 -13.81 -0.73 -4.57
N ALA A 260 -13.91 0.10 -3.53
CA ALA A 260 -14.88 1.19 -3.47
C ALA A 260 -14.49 2.40 -4.34
N LEU A 261 -13.20 2.68 -4.47
CA LEU A 261 -12.63 3.79 -5.26
C LEU A 261 -12.52 3.43 -6.74
N PHE A 262 -12.09 2.21 -7.05
CA PHE A 262 -11.75 1.72 -8.39
C PHE A 262 -12.45 0.40 -8.74
N PRO A 263 -13.81 0.38 -8.79
CA PRO A 263 -14.54 -0.86 -9.06
C PRO A 263 -14.16 -1.50 -10.40
N GLY A 264 -13.84 -0.69 -11.43
CA GLY A 264 -13.40 -1.18 -12.74
C GLY A 264 -11.96 -1.75 -12.77
N CYS A 265 -11.14 -1.47 -11.76
CA CYS A 265 -9.76 -1.94 -11.68
C CYS A 265 -9.58 -3.12 -10.70
N SER A 266 -10.67 -3.60 -10.10
CA SER A 266 -10.62 -4.54 -8.96
C SER A 266 -10.84 -6.00 -9.34
N HIS A 267 -10.99 -6.32 -10.63
CA HIS A 267 -11.40 -7.66 -11.07
C HIS A 267 -10.39 -8.78 -10.72
N SER A 268 -9.10 -8.45 -10.71
CA SER A 268 -8.01 -9.39 -10.43
C SER A 268 -7.18 -8.91 -9.23
N LEU A 269 -7.78 -8.18 -8.29
CA LEU A 269 -7.04 -7.52 -7.21
C LEU A 269 -6.29 -8.53 -6.30
N GLU A 270 -6.85 -9.73 -6.12
CA GLU A 270 -6.27 -10.79 -5.30
C GLU A 270 -5.14 -11.54 -6.00
N THR A 271 -5.23 -11.71 -7.31
CA THR A 271 -4.28 -12.52 -8.11
C THR A 271 -3.24 -11.66 -8.83
N ASP A 272 -3.55 -10.41 -9.13
CA ASP A 272 -2.67 -9.43 -9.74
C ASP A 272 -2.89 -8.01 -9.14
N PRO A 273 -2.42 -7.78 -7.90
CA PRO A 273 -2.46 -6.44 -7.30
C PRO A 273 -1.60 -5.42 -8.06
N TRP A 274 -0.60 -5.85 -8.85
CA TRP A 274 0.20 -4.96 -9.70
C TRP A 274 -0.63 -4.38 -10.83
N GLY A 275 -1.25 -5.23 -11.64
CA GLY A 275 -2.11 -4.79 -12.74
C GLY A 275 -3.30 -3.96 -12.26
N ALA A 276 -3.87 -4.30 -11.09
CA ALA A 276 -4.92 -3.51 -10.47
C ALA A 276 -4.43 -2.10 -10.10
N ALA A 277 -3.30 -1.98 -9.40
CA ALA A 277 -2.74 -0.70 -9.01
C ALA A 277 -2.31 0.16 -10.22
N GLU A 278 -1.74 -0.45 -11.26
CA GLU A 278 -1.40 0.20 -12.53
C GLU A 278 -2.64 0.76 -13.23
N SER A 279 -3.71 -0.05 -13.31
CA SER A 279 -4.98 0.37 -13.89
C SER A 279 -5.61 1.54 -13.13
N ALA A 280 -5.51 1.54 -11.80
CA ALA A 280 -5.98 2.64 -10.96
C ALA A 280 -5.12 3.91 -11.13
N ALA A 281 -3.80 3.75 -11.23
CA ALA A 281 -2.88 4.86 -11.45
C ALA A 281 -3.07 5.51 -12.83
N ALA A 282 -3.51 4.76 -13.85
CA ALA A 282 -3.79 5.31 -15.17
C ALA A 282 -4.99 6.27 -15.21
N VAL A 283 -5.90 6.18 -14.24
CA VAL A 283 -7.13 7.02 -14.18
C VAL A 283 -7.08 8.09 -13.08
N VAL A 284 -5.94 8.24 -12.40
CA VAL A 284 -5.73 9.22 -11.33
C VAL A 284 -4.48 10.05 -11.63
N PRO A 285 -4.52 11.38 -11.50
CA PRO A 285 -3.34 12.24 -11.66
C PRO A 285 -2.45 12.18 -10.39
N GLY A 286 -1.95 11.00 -10.04
CA GLY A 286 -1.21 10.79 -8.79
C GLY A 286 -0.65 9.38 -8.61
N ILE A 287 -0.20 9.12 -7.39
CA ILE A 287 0.38 7.83 -6.97
C ILE A 287 -0.70 7.01 -6.25
N VAL A 288 -0.80 5.73 -6.57
CA VAL A 288 -1.63 4.75 -5.87
C VAL A 288 -0.71 3.80 -5.10
N LEU A 289 -0.82 3.82 -3.77
CA LEU A 289 -0.19 2.88 -2.85
C LEU A 289 -1.25 1.90 -2.36
N LEU A 290 -1.39 0.78 -3.06
CA LEU A 290 -2.30 -0.29 -2.71
C LEU A 290 -1.72 -1.08 -1.53
N LYS A 291 -2.32 -0.90 -0.35
CA LYS A 291 -1.92 -1.59 0.87
C LYS A 291 -2.37 -3.05 0.83
N GLY A 292 -1.45 -3.94 1.12
CA GLY A 292 -1.63 -5.38 1.13
C GLY A 292 -0.31 -6.09 1.43
N VAL A 293 -0.32 -7.40 1.24
CA VAL A 293 0.89 -8.24 1.32
C VAL A 293 1.08 -8.89 -0.06
N PRO A 294 1.97 -8.36 -0.92
CA PRO A 294 2.80 -7.16 -0.72
C PRO A 294 2.03 -5.85 -0.94
N THR A 295 2.63 -4.73 -0.55
CA THR A 295 2.12 -3.39 -0.88
C THR A 295 2.68 -2.96 -2.23
N VAL A 296 1.81 -2.47 -3.12
CA VAL A 296 2.17 -2.06 -4.49
C VAL A 296 2.04 -0.55 -4.64
N ILE A 297 3.05 0.08 -5.22
CA ILE A 297 3.11 1.52 -5.49
C ILE A 297 3.13 1.70 -7.01
N ALA A 298 2.11 2.36 -7.55
CA ALA A 298 1.95 2.62 -8.97
C ALA A 298 1.75 4.12 -9.24
N GLN A 299 2.30 4.58 -10.34
CA GLN A 299 2.09 5.92 -10.89
C GLN A 299 2.04 5.80 -12.41
N HIS A 300 1.19 6.60 -13.06
CA HIS A 300 1.09 6.59 -14.52
C HIS A 300 2.47 6.82 -15.18
N ASP A 301 2.77 6.01 -16.19
CA ASP A 301 4.04 6.00 -16.94
C ASP A 301 5.32 5.88 -16.09
N GLN A 302 5.22 5.27 -14.90
CA GLN A 302 6.38 4.98 -14.04
C GLN A 302 6.40 3.49 -13.69
N PRO A 303 7.59 2.87 -13.56
CA PRO A 303 7.71 1.50 -13.09
C PRO A 303 7.08 1.31 -11.71
N THR A 304 6.30 0.25 -11.56
CA THR A 304 5.72 -0.11 -10.26
C THR A 304 6.80 -0.52 -9.28
N ARG A 305 6.59 -0.17 -8.00
CA ARG A 305 7.47 -0.53 -6.90
C ARG A 305 6.70 -1.36 -5.89
N THR A 306 7.39 -2.32 -5.28
CA THR A 306 6.78 -3.28 -4.36
C THR A 306 7.47 -3.19 -3.00
N VAL A 307 6.69 -2.97 -1.95
CA VAL A 307 7.16 -3.06 -0.58
C VAL A 307 6.81 -4.45 -0.08
N ALA A 308 7.84 -5.28 0.01
CA ALA A 308 7.76 -6.65 0.52
C ALA A 308 8.11 -6.75 2.01
N ALA A 309 8.48 -5.64 2.64
CA ALA A 309 8.77 -5.53 4.07
C ALA A 309 7.48 -5.35 4.88
N GLY A 310 7.42 -5.99 6.04
CA GLY A 310 6.25 -5.97 6.94
C GLY A 310 5.99 -7.36 7.51
N ASN A 311 5.44 -7.40 8.73
CA ASN A 311 4.96 -8.64 9.35
C ASN A 311 3.45 -8.53 9.59
N PRO A 312 2.73 -9.64 9.84
CA PRO A 312 1.28 -9.61 10.10
C PRO A 312 0.88 -8.73 11.30
N GLY A 313 1.82 -8.42 12.20
CA GLY A 313 1.62 -7.53 13.36
C GLY A 313 1.81 -6.03 13.06
N SER A 314 2.23 -5.65 11.85
CA SER A 314 2.37 -4.25 11.46
C SER A 314 0.98 -3.64 11.16
N PRO A 315 0.52 -2.61 11.89
CA PRO A 315 -0.73 -1.94 11.54
C PRO A 315 -0.62 -1.34 10.13
N PRO A 316 -1.68 -1.38 9.29
CA PRO A 316 -1.68 -0.85 7.92
C PRO A 316 -1.44 0.66 7.77
N ALA A 317 -1.06 1.37 8.84
CA ALA A 317 -0.96 2.82 8.90
C ALA A 317 0.45 3.35 9.22
N ALA A 318 1.47 2.51 9.38
CA ALA A 318 2.82 2.98 9.70
C ALA A 318 3.94 2.01 9.27
N ALA A 319 3.87 1.44 8.06
CA ALA A 319 4.93 0.59 7.52
C ALA A 319 6.10 1.46 7.00
N GLY A 320 6.85 1.99 7.96
CA GLY A 320 8.07 2.75 7.74
C GLY A 320 8.89 2.80 9.01
N MET A 321 9.09 1.67 9.72
CA MET A 321 10.13 1.54 10.75
C MET A 321 10.28 0.08 11.25
N CYS A 322 11.53 -0.39 11.21
CA CYS A 322 12.18 -1.44 12.02
C CYS A 322 11.61 -2.87 12.13
N SER A 323 12.41 -3.83 11.65
CA SER A 323 12.89 -4.94 12.50
C SER A 323 14.38 -5.22 12.20
N ARG A 324 15.08 -5.61 13.27
CA ARG A 324 16.54 -5.73 13.42
C ARG A 324 17.14 -6.70 12.39
N GLY A 325 18.22 -6.28 11.74
CA GLY A 325 19.14 -7.22 11.11
C GLY A 325 20.06 -7.81 12.18
N TYR A 326 20.18 -9.12 12.20
CA TYR A 326 21.41 -9.74 12.67
C TYR A 326 22.48 -9.43 11.63
N SER A 327 23.44 -8.62 12.03
CA SER A 327 24.72 -8.52 11.33
C SER A 327 25.53 -9.75 11.68
N ALA A 328 26.05 -10.44 10.67
CA ALA A 328 27.22 -11.30 10.79
C ALA A 328 28.10 -11.04 9.55
N PRO A 329 29.43 -11.13 9.71
CA PRO A 329 30.44 -10.31 9.03
C PRO A 329 30.56 -10.49 7.52
#